data_AF-A0A1R3JI22-F1
#
_entry.id   AF-A0A1R3JI22-F1
#
_cell.length_a   1.000
_cell.length_b   1.000
_cell.length_c   1.000
_cell.angle_alpha   90.00
_cell.angle_beta   90.00
_cell.angle_gamma   90.00
#
_symmetry.space_group_name_H-M   'P 1'
#
loop_
_entity.id
_entity.type
_entity.pdbx_description
1 polymer ?
#
loop_
_entity_poly.entity_id
_entity_poly.type
_entity_poly.pdbx_seq_one_letter_code
_entity_poly.pdbx_strand_id
1 'polypeptide(L)'
;MAANTQQFGYREDYSREGNTRRINEVSTHSTSLEQQLQETNQQVAALIDLFNANFSSVPKSCGICKQGHYADKCPSLEHTA
;
A
#
# COMPACT_ATOMS: atom_id res chain seq x y z
N MET A 1 -49.22 30.15 -19.43
CA MET A 1 -47.99 29.63 -18.78
C MET A 1 -48.43 28.52 -17.84
N ALA A 2 -48.02 27.29 -18.09
CA ALA A 2 -48.42 26.15 -17.26
C ALA A 2 -47.60 26.14 -15.96
N ALA A 3 -48.27 26.06 -14.81
CA ALA A 3 -47.63 25.94 -13.51
C ALA A 3 -47.00 24.55 -13.39
N ASN A 4 -45.67 24.49 -13.29
CA ASN A 4 -44.92 23.26 -13.08
C ASN A 4 -44.95 22.91 -11.58
N THR A 5 -46.05 22.31 -11.15
CA THR A 5 -46.12 21.62 -9.86
C THR A 5 -45.43 20.26 -10.01
N GLN A 6 -44.10 20.26 -9.91
CA GLN A 6 -43.36 19.05 -9.56
C GLN A 6 -43.76 18.68 -8.13
N GLN A 7 -44.80 17.83 -8.07
CA GLN A 7 -45.22 17.11 -6.90
C GLN A 7 -44.07 16.18 -6.51
N PHE A 8 -43.17 16.65 -5.63
CA PHE A 8 -42.33 15.73 -4.87
C PHE A 8 -43.30 14.92 -4.00
N GLY A 9 -43.67 13.73 -4.47
CA GLY A 9 -44.45 12.80 -3.67
C GLY A 9 -43.76 12.61 -2.31
N TYR A 10 -44.56 12.40 -1.27
CA TYR A 10 -44.04 11.97 0.02
C TYR A 10 -43.11 10.79 -0.21
N ARG A 11 -41.81 10.96 0.07
CA ARG A 11 -40.92 9.82 0.22
C ARG A 11 -41.32 9.19 1.54
N GLU A 12 -41.97 8.04 1.50
CA GLU A 12 -41.91 7.15 2.64
C GLU A 12 -40.43 6.91 2.93
N ASP A 13 -39.94 7.47 4.03
CA ASP A 13 -38.69 7.08 4.66
C ASP A 13 -38.85 5.63 5.12
N TYR A 14 -38.80 4.70 4.16
CA TYR A 14 -38.52 3.32 4.44
C TYR A 14 -37.13 3.31 5.06
N SER A 15 -37.11 3.23 6.39
CA SER A 15 -35.98 2.80 7.19
C SER A 15 -35.64 1.37 6.75
N ARG A 16 -35.02 1.27 5.58
CA ARG A 16 -34.58 0.03 4.98
C ARG A 16 -33.09 -0.06 5.28
N GLU A 17 -32.78 -0.90 6.25
CA GLU A 17 -31.46 -1.33 6.71
C GLU A 17 -30.66 -2.01 5.58
N GLY A 18 -30.45 -1.30 4.48
CA GLY A 18 -29.85 -1.85 3.27
C GLY A 18 -29.35 -0.75 2.37
N ASN A 19 -28.14 -0.27 2.66
CA ASN A 19 -27.21 0.41 1.75
C ASN A 19 -27.87 1.26 0.64
N THR A 20 -28.65 2.28 1.02
CA THR A 20 -29.14 3.29 0.09
C THR A 20 -28.01 4.26 -0.22
N ARG A 21 -27.12 3.86 -1.14
CA ARG A 21 -26.07 4.75 -1.65
C ARG A 21 -26.70 6.05 -2.16
N ARG A 22 -26.29 7.19 -1.60
CA ARG A 22 -26.81 8.50 -2.04
C ARG A 22 -26.25 8.77 -3.44
N ILE A 23 -27.08 9.30 -4.35
CA ILE A 23 -26.77 9.47 -5.78
C ILE A 23 -25.49 10.30 -6.04
N ASN A 24 -25.01 11.05 -5.04
CA ASN A 24 -23.78 11.85 -5.09
C ASN A 24 -22.76 11.50 -4.00
N GLU A 25 -22.80 10.29 -3.43
CA GLU A 25 -21.77 9.89 -2.48
C GLU A 25 -20.44 9.68 -3.22
N VAL A 26 -19.44 10.49 -2.87
CA VAL A 26 -18.06 10.26 -3.31
C VAL A 26 -17.44 9.36 -2.26
N SER A 27 -17.01 8.17 -2.68
CA SER A 27 -16.43 7.18 -1.79
C SER A 27 -15.13 7.73 -1.16
N THR A 28 -15.06 7.77 0.17
CA THR A 28 -13.85 8.11 0.93
C THR A 28 -12.82 6.97 0.92
N HIS A 29 -13.06 5.89 0.17
CA HIS A 29 -12.15 4.74 0.10
C HIS A 29 -10.80 5.10 -0.53
N SER A 30 -10.72 6.15 -1.35
CA SER A 30 -9.47 6.67 -1.90
C SER A 30 -8.52 7.10 -0.78
N THR A 31 -9.01 7.92 0.16
CA THR A 31 -8.23 8.34 1.34
C THR A 31 -7.87 7.16 2.25
N SER A 32 -8.73 6.15 2.34
CA SER A 32 -8.44 4.95 3.14
C SER A 32 -7.35 4.08 2.51
N LEU A 33 -7.33 3.95 1.18
CA LEU A 33 -6.31 3.18 0.46
C LEU A 33 -4.95 3.88 0.49
N GLU A 34 -4.95 5.20 0.29
CA GLU A 34 -3.74 6.02 0.38
C GLU A 34 -3.13 5.96 1.79
N GLN A 35 -3.97 6.04 2.83
CA GLN A 35 -3.54 5.86 4.20
C GLN A 35 -2.95 4.47 4.45
N GLN A 36 -3.62 3.41 4.00
CA GLN A 36 -3.14 2.04 4.16
C GLN A 36 -1.81 1.79 3.43
N LEU A 37 -1.63 2.39 2.25
CA LEU A 37 -0.36 2.38 1.52
C LEU A 37 0.75 3.08 2.31
N GLN A 38 0.46 4.24 2.89
CA GLN A 38 1.41 4.98 3.71
C GLN A 38 1.81 4.18 4.96
N GLU A 39 0.85 3.59 5.67
CA GLU A 39 1.12 2.72 6.83
C GLU A 39 1.96 1.51 6.46
N THR A 40 1.65 0.85 5.34
CA THR A 40 2.41 -0.30 4.83
C THR A 40 3.86 0.10 4.51
N ASN A 41 4.06 1.24 3.83
CA ASN A 41 5.41 1.73 3.52
C ASN A 41 6.22 2.02 4.78
N GLN A 42 5.59 2.56 5.84
CA GLN A 42 6.24 2.78 7.13
C GLN A 42 6.64 1.46 7.80
N GLN A 43 5.78 0.45 7.75
CA GLN A 43 6.11 -0.88 8.29
C GLN A 43 7.28 -1.53 7.54
N VAL A 44 7.31 -1.42 6.20
CA VAL A 44 8.42 -1.93 5.38
C VAL A 44 9.73 -1.23 5.73
N ALA A 45 9.72 0.10 5.89
CA ALA A 45 10.90 0.86 6.30
C ALA A 45 11.43 0.40 7.68
N ALA A 46 10.54 0.25 8.67
CA ALA A 46 10.91 -0.22 9.99
C ALA A 46 11.51 -1.65 9.96
N LEU A 47 10.98 -2.54 9.11
CA LEU A 47 11.52 -3.88 8.93
C LEU A 47 12.91 -3.86 8.28
N ILE A 48 13.14 -2.98 7.30
CA ILE A 48 14.46 -2.79 6.68
C ILE A 48 15.46 -2.26 7.71
N ASP A 49 15.07 -1.27 8.52
CA ASP A 49 15.93 -0.72 9.57
C ASP A 49 16.28 -1.76 10.63
N LEU A 50 15.30 -2.56 11.07
CA LEU A 50 15.54 -3.69 11.96
C LEU A 50 16.47 -4.73 11.33
N PHE A 51 16.27 -5.08 10.07
CA PHE A 51 17.14 -6.01 9.37
C PHE A 51 18.57 -5.47 9.29
N ASN A 52 18.74 -4.20 8.93
CA ASN A 52 20.05 -3.58 8.87
C ASN A 52 20.71 -3.51 10.25
N ALA A 53 19.99 -3.12 11.30
CA ALA A 53 20.52 -3.07 12.66
C ALA A 53 20.99 -4.45 13.17
N ASN A 54 20.28 -5.52 12.82
CA ASN A 54 20.58 -6.87 13.29
C ASN A 54 21.59 -7.61 12.39
N PHE A 55 21.60 -7.35 11.09
CA PHE A 55 22.34 -8.15 10.10
C PHE A 55 23.38 -7.36 9.30
N SER A 56 23.51 -6.04 9.47
CA SER A 56 24.53 -5.24 8.77
C SER A 56 25.96 -5.70 9.10
N SER A 57 26.19 -6.26 10.28
CA SER A 57 27.50 -6.79 10.68
C SER A 57 27.73 -8.23 10.22
N VAL A 58 26.68 -8.92 9.75
CA VAL A 58 26.82 -10.28 9.22
C VAL A 58 27.51 -10.19 7.86
N PRO A 59 28.68 -10.81 7.70
CA PRO A 59 29.37 -10.74 6.44
C PRO A 59 28.54 -11.41 5.36
N LYS A 60 28.22 -10.66 4.30
CA LYS A 60 27.51 -11.21 3.15
C LYS A 60 28.44 -12.20 2.47
N SER A 61 28.12 -13.49 2.52
CA SER A 61 28.83 -14.49 1.75
C SER A 61 28.40 -14.43 0.28
N CYS A 62 29.32 -14.74 -0.61
CA CYS A 62 29.04 -14.84 -2.02
C CYS A 62 28.14 -16.05 -2.29
N GLY A 63 26.96 -15.81 -2.85
CA GLY A 63 26.05 -16.87 -3.30
C GLY A 63 26.39 -17.46 -4.67
N ILE A 64 27.35 -16.86 -5.39
CA ILE A 64 27.72 -17.24 -6.76
C ILE A 64 28.81 -18.33 -6.74
N CYS A 65 29.82 -18.17 -5.89
CA CYS A 65 30.98 -19.06 -5.87
C CYS A 65 30.88 -20.05 -4.70
N LYS A 66 31.17 -21.32 -4.98
CA LYS A 66 31.11 -22.39 -3.96
C LYS A 66 32.24 -22.34 -2.92
N GLN A 67 33.29 -21.58 -3.19
CA GLN A 67 34.51 -21.51 -2.36
C GLN A 67 34.31 -20.77 -1.02
N GLY A 68 33.16 -20.14 -0.78
CA GLY A 68 32.88 -19.41 0.46
C GLY A 68 33.82 -18.22 0.65
N HIS A 69 33.45 -17.07 0.07
CA HIS A 69 34.15 -15.80 0.29
C HIS A 69 33.13 -14.69 0.52
N TYR A 70 33.58 -13.51 0.94
CA TYR A 70 32.70 -12.35 1.07
C TYR A 70 32.23 -11.84 -0.29
N ALA A 71 30.99 -11.37 -0.37
CA ALA A 71 30.35 -10.95 -1.60
C ALA A 71 31.07 -9.78 -2.29
N ASP A 72 31.69 -8.88 -1.53
CA ASP A 72 32.48 -7.75 -2.04
C ASP A 72 33.81 -8.17 -2.68
N LYS A 73 34.33 -9.35 -2.34
CA LYS A 73 35.59 -9.91 -2.86
C LYS A 73 35.35 -10.98 -3.91
N CYS A 74 34.24 -10.88 -4.66
CA CYS A 74 33.87 -11.89 -5.62
C CYS A 74 34.77 -11.84 -6.86
N PRO A 75 35.63 -12.85 -7.11
CA PRO A 75 36.55 -12.82 -8.24
C PRO A 75 35.81 -12.76 -9.58
N SER A 76 34.60 -13.31 -9.64
CA SER A 76 33.76 -13.28 -10.85
C SER A 76 33.18 -11.89 -11.15
N LEU A 77 33.20 -10.96 -10.19
CA LEU A 77 32.74 -9.57 -10.38
C LEU A 77 33.90 -8.60 -10.64
N GLU A 78 35.14 -8.99 -10.32
CA GLU A 78 36.35 -8.15 -10.49
C GLU A 78 36.69 -7.83 -11.96
N HIS A 79 36.08 -8.54 -12.92
CA HIS A 79 36.34 -8.35 -14.36
C HIS A 79 35.39 -7.35 -15.05
N THR A 80 34.53 -6.66 -14.29
CA THR A 80 33.47 -5.78 -14.84
C THR A 80 33.75 -4.28 -14.66
N ALA A 81 35.00 -3.89 -14.42
CA ALA A 81 35.44 -2.49 -14.36
C ALA A 81 36.05 -2.01 -15.68
#